data_AF-A0A7W8W4J2-F1
#
_entry.id   AF-A0A7W8W4J2-F1
#
_cell.length_a   1.000
_cell.length_b   1.000
_cell.length_c   1.000
_cell.angle_alpha   90.00
_cell.angle_beta   90.00
_cell.angle_gamma   90.00
#
_symmetry.space_group_name_H-M   'P 1'
#
loop_
_entity.id
_entity.type
_entity.pdbx_description
1 polymer ?
#
loop_
_entity_poly.entity_id
_entity_poly.type
_entity_poly.pdbx_seq_one_letter_code
_entity_poly.pdbx_strand_id
1 'polypeptide(L)'
;MNDPQCTQFLTDIRRPLLALHKAILDHERAAYEKEFGPVTPAAFLQVLINGSGFRWLTPLSTVIASVDEVLDDAEAEAGDRLATAEAVVGLFSPDQPHNHFLPRYLPLLQADPAILHYHGEVSRLLRGGQTT
;
A
#
# COMPACT_ATOMS: atom_id res chain seq x y z
N MET A 1 -5.62 -17.26 -9.38
CA MET A 1 -5.82 -17.54 -7.94
C MET A 1 -7.22 -18.08 -7.70
N ASN A 2 -7.34 -19.17 -6.94
CA ASN A 2 -8.60 -19.66 -6.39
C ASN A 2 -8.85 -19.09 -4.98
N ASP A 3 -10.04 -19.33 -4.41
CA ASP A 3 -10.45 -18.72 -3.13
C ASP A 3 -9.47 -18.97 -1.96
N PRO A 4 -9.03 -20.21 -1.64
CA PRO A 4 -8.02 -20.44 -0.62
C PRO A 4 -6.69 -19.73 -0.88
N GLN A 5 -6.25 -19.64 -2.13
CA GLN A 5 -5.04 -18.91 -2.50
C GLN A 5 -5.19 -17.41 -2.28
N CYS A 6 -6.37 -16.83 -2.56
CA CYS A 6 -6.68 -15.44 -2.26
C CYS A 6 -6.60 -15.16 -0.76
N THR A 7 -7.26 -15.98 0.06
CA THR A 7 -7.22 -15.83 1.52
C THR A 7 -5.79 -15.86 2.07
N GLN A 8 -4.99 -16.83 1.62
CA GLN A 8 -3.59 -16.96 2.05
C GLN A 8 -2.76 -15.74 1.61
N PHE A 9 -2.85 -15.35 0.33
CA PHE A 9 -2.14 -14.20 -0.21
C PHE A 9 -2.48 -12.91 0.56
N LEU A 10 -3.77 -12.63 0.76
CA LEU A 10 -4.24 -11.45 1.48
C LEU A 10 -3.74 -11.45 2.94
N THR A 11 -3.79 -12.61 3.60
CA THR A 11 -3.29 -12.78 4.98
C THR A 11 -1.81 -12.45 5.07
N ASP A 12 -1.00 -12.97 4.13
CA ASP A 12 0.45 -12.79 4.14
C ASP A 12 0.87 -11.36 3.78
N ILE A 13 0.14 -10.70 2.87
CA ILE A 13 0.52 -9.37 2.35
C ILE A 13 0.05 -8.21 3.23
N ARG A 14 -0.97 -8.42 4.08
CA ARG A 14 -1.53 -7.40 4.99
C ARG A 14 -0.44 -6.66 5.79
N ARG A 15 0.42 -7.40 6.51
CA ARG A 15 1.46 -6.79 7.35
C ARG A 15 2.54 -6.07 6.54
N PRO A 16 3.11 -6.65 5.48
CA PRO A 16 4.04 -5.95 4.58
C PRO A 16 3.47 -4.66 3.98
N LEU A 17 2.20 -4.62 3.58
CA LEU A 17 1.58 -3.39 3.07
C LEU A 17 1.47 -2.30 4.14
N LEU A 18 1.08 -2.66 5.36
CA LEU A 18 1.04 -1.72 6.49
C LEU A 18 2.42 -1.16 6.82
N ALA A 19 3.45 -2.02 6.80
CA ALA A 19 4.83 -1.62 7.04
C ALA A 19 5.36 -0.67 5.94
N LEU A 20 5.07 -0.99 4.68
CA LEU A 20 5.40 -0.13 3.54
C LEU A 20 4.71 1.23 3.62
N HIS A 21 3.40 1.24 3.90
CA HIS A 21 2.62 2.48 4.05
C HIS A 21 3.19 3.35 5.16
N LYS A 22 3.52 2.77 6.32
CA LYS A 22 4.16 3.49 7.42
C LYS A 22 5.51 4.08 7.01
N ALA A 23 6.37 3.31 6.35
CA ALA A 23 7.69 3.79 5.93
C ALA A 23 7.58 4.98 4.96
N ILE A 24 6.60 4.95 4.05
CA ILE A 24 6.33 6.09 3.16
C ILE A 24 5.85 7.31 3.96
N LEU A 25 4.93 7.13 4.92
CA LEU A 25 4.48 8.25 5.76
C LEU A 25 5.59 8.86 6.59
N ASP A 26 6.49 8.04 7.15
CA ASP A 26 7.65 8.51 7.92
C ASP A 26 8.61 9.32 7.03
N HIS A 27 8.86 8.85 5.80
CA HIS A 27 9.66 9.57 4.80
C HIS A 27 9.05 10.92 4.41
N GLU A 28 7.78 10.90 4.04
CA GLU A 28 7.03 12.09 3.64
C GLU A 28 6.90 13.10 4.77
N ARG A 29 6.74 12.65 6.03
CA ARG A 29 6.76 13.53 7.19
C ARG A 29 8.10 14.22 7.34
N ALA A 30 9.21 13.48 7.22
CA ALA A 30 10.54 14.06 7.33
C ALA A 30 10.80 15.11 6.23
N ALA A 31 10.32 14.86 5.01
CA ALA A 31 10.39 15.82 3.91
C ALA A 31 9.55 17.08 4.19
N TYR A 32 8.32 16.90 4.68
CA TYR A 32 7.43 18.00 5.08
C TYR A 32 8.04 18.85 6.20
N GLU A 33 8.56 18.22 7.25
CA GLU A 33 9.15 18.91 8.40
C GLU A 33 10.41 19.70 8.03
N LYS A 34 11.16 19.23 7.03
CA LYS A 34 12.32 19.96 6.50
C LYS A 34 11.91 21.28 5.82
N GLU A 35 10.74 21.32 5.19
CA GLU A 35 10.25 22.49 4.47
C GLU A 35 9.45 23.45 5.37
N PHE A 36 8.59 22.91 6.25
CA PHE A 36 7.62 23.68 7.02
C PHE A 36 7.91 23.73 8.53
N GLY A 37 8.94 23.02 9.00
CA GLY A 37 9.27 22.86 10.41
C GLY A 37 8.56 21.69 11.09
N PRO A 38 8.91 21.39 12.36
CA PRO A 38 8.40 20.23 13.08
C PRO A 38 6.87 20.25 13.20
N VAL A 39 6.23 19.08 13.08
CA VAL A 39 4.77 18.95 13.13
C VAL A 39 4.35 17.86 14.11
N THR A 40 3.24 18.08 14.82
CA THR A 40 2.69 17.03 15.68
C THR A 40 2.07 15.91 14.84
N PRO A 41 1.98 14.67 15.35
CA PRO A 41 1.32 13.59 14.61
C PRO A 41 -0.11 13.92 14.17
N ALA A 42 -0.88 14.60 15.04
CA ALA A 42 -2.25 15.00 14.72
C ALA A 42 -2.29 16.07 13.60
N ALA A 43 -1.39 17.05 13.63
CA ALA A 43 -1.33 18.07 12.59
C ALA A 43 -0.86 17.48 11.24
N PHE A 44 0.12 16.58 11.24
CA PHE A 44 0.54 15.89 10.02
C PHE A 44 -0.59 15.05 9.44
N LEU A 45 -1.35 14.35 10.28
CA LEU A 45 -2.54 13.61 9.84
C LEU A 45 -3.57 14.53 9.16
N GLN A 46 -3.79 15.74 9.67
CA GLN A 46 -4.67 16.70 8.99
C GLN A 46 -4.13 17.11 7.62
N VAL A 47 -2.81 17.24 7.47
CA VAL A 47 -2.18 17.50 6.17
C VAL A 47 -2.36 16.32 5.22
N LEU A 48 -2.18 15.08 5.69
CA LEU A 48 -2.39 13.87 4.89
C LEU A 48 -3.84 13.76 4.39
N ILE A 49 -4.82 14.07 5.23
CA ILE A 49 -6.25 13.96 4.91
C ILE A 49 -6.72 15.08 3.98
N ASN A 50 -6.32 16.33 4.28
CA ASN A 50 -6.88 17.50 3.60
C ASN A 50 -6.00 18.01 2.45
N GLY A 51 -4.70 17.71 2.47
CA GLY A 51 -3.72 18.20 1.50
C GLY A 51 -3.75 17.43 0.18
N SER A 52 -3.76 18.16 -0.94
CA SER A 52 -3.67 17.55 -2.27
C SER A 52 -2.32 16.86 -2.52
N GLY A 53 -1.26 17.28 -1.81
CA GLY A 53 0.10 16.74 -1.94
C GLY A 53 0.25 15.26 -1.59
N PHE A 54 -0.70 14.68 -0.83
CA PHE A 54 -0.66 13.29 -0.36
C PHE A 54 -1.71 12.39 -0.98
N ARG A 55 -2.58 12.91 -1.86
CA ARG A 55 -3.64 12.12 -2.53
C ARG A 55 -3.13 10.96 -3.36
N TRP A 56 -1.86 10.99 -3.76
CA TRP A 56 -1.23 9.89 -4.48
C TRP A 56 -1.05 8.63 -3.63
N LEU A 57 -1.13 8.74 -2.29
CA LEU A 57 -1.11 7.59 -1.36
C LEU A 57 -2.47 6.93 -1.18
N THR A 58 -3.56 7.61 -1.55
CA THR A 58 -4.93 7.09 -1.38
C THR A 58 -5.11 5.69 -1.96
N PRO A 59 -4.61 5.35 -3.17
CA PRO A 59 -4.74 3.99 -3.70
C PRO A 59 -4.14 2.91 -2.80
N LEU A 60 -3.00 3.17 -2.15
CA LEU A 60 -2.37 2.23 -1.21
C LEU A 60 -3.22 2.07 0.06
N SER A 61 -3.71 3.19 0.64
CA SER A 61 -4.56 3.14 1.82
C SER A 61 -5.88 2.43 1.55
N THR A 62 -6.49 2.63 0.37
CA THR A 62 -7.71 1.94 -0.06
C THR A 62 -7.49 0.43 -0.15
N VAL A 63 -6.40 -0.01 -0.80
CA VAL A 63 -6.09 -1.44 -0.91
C VAL A 63 -5.86 -2.07 0.46
N ILE A 64 -5.16 -1.40 1.38
CA ILE A 64 -4.97 -1.89 2.75
C ILE A 64 -6.31 -2.06 3.46
N ALA A 65 -7.19 -1.05 3.37
CA ALA A 65 -8.52 -1.12 3.99
C ALA A 65 -9.36 -2.27 3.42
N SER A 66 -9.36 -2.48 2.10
CA SER A 66 -10.06 -3.61 1.46
C SER A 66 -9.49 -4.96 1.89
N VAL A 67 -8.17 -5.08 2.05
CA VAL A 67 -7.53 -6.29 2.59
C VAL A 67 -7.98 -6.55 4.03
N ASP A 68 -8.04 -5.53 4.86
CA ASP A 68 -8.50 -5.66 6.25
C ASP A 68 -9.98 -6.06 6.30
N GLU A 69 -10.83 -5.36 5.57
CA GLU A 69 -12.28 -5.60 5.48
C GLU A 69 -12.61 -7.04 5.07
N VAL A 70 -12.06 -7.51 3.93
CA VAL A 70 -12.41 -8.82 3.37
C VAL A 70 -11.90 -10.00 4.21
N LEU A 71 -10.81 -9.82 4.95
CA LEU A 71 -10.26 -10.86 5.82
C LEU A 71 -10.93 -10.88 7.20
N ASP A 72 -11.46 -9.75 7.66
CA ASP A 72 -12.15 -9.64 8.95
C ASP A 72 -13.67 -9.88 8.81
N ASP A 73 -14.21 -9.87 7.60
CA ASP A 73 -15.60 -10.21 7.29
C ASP A 73 -15.79 -11.73 7.10
N ALA A 74 -16.57 -12.34 8.00
CA ALA A 74 -16.89 -13.77 7.96
C ALA A 74 -17.82 -14.14 6.79
N GLU A 75 -18.55 -13.18 6.24
CA GLU A 75 -19.49 -13.36 5.13
C GLU A 75 -18.88 -13.00 3.77
N ALA A 76 -17.61 -12.57 3.73
CA ALA A 76 -16.95 -12.21 2.47
C ALA A 76 -16.98 -13.37 1.47
N GLU A 77 -17.33 -13.06 0.22
CA GLU A 77 -17.42 -14.05 -0.84
C GLU A 77 -16.05 -14.29 -1.50
N ALA A 78 -15.93 -15.41 -2.21
CA ALA A 78 -14.73 -15.72 -3.00
C ALA A 78 -14.42 -14.64 -4.05
N GLY A 79 -15.46 -13.99 -4.58
CA GLY A 79 -15.33 -12.87 -5.51
C GLY A 79 -14.66 -11.66 -4.88
N ASP A 80 -15.01 -11.32 -3.64
CA ASP A 80 -14.44 -10.16 -2.92
C ASP A 80 -12.95 -10.35 -2.63
N ARG A 81 -12.58 -11.57 -2.20
CA ARG A 81 -11.18 -11.97 -1.99
C ARG A 81 -10.37 -11.92 -3.27
N LEU A 82 -10.93 -12.41 -4.38
CA LEU A 82 -10.27 -12.35 -5.68
C LEU A 82 -10.08 -10.90 -6.15
N ALA A 83 -11.14 -10.09 -6.13
CA ALA A 83 -11.10 -8.69 -6.54
C ALA A 83 -10.10 -7.88 -5.70
N THR A 84 -10.05 -8.13 -4.39
CA THR A 84 -9.09 -7.48 -3.49
C THR A 84 -7.66 -7.90 -3.80
N ALA A 85 -7.42 -9.19 -4.05
CA ALA A 85 -6.09 -9.67 -4.44
C ALA A 85 -5.63 -9.07 -5.77
N GLU A 86 -6.52 -8.98 -6.75
CA GLU A 86 -6.25 -8.31 -8.04
C GLU A 86 -5.96 -6.83 -7.87
N ALA A 87 -6.68 -6.13 -6.98
CA ALA A 87 -6.42 -4.72 -6.67
C ALA A 87 -5.03 -4.51 -6.05
N VAL A 88 -4.61 -5.39 -5.13
CA VAL A 88 -3.25 -5.38 -4.57
C VAL A 88 -2.21 -5.55 -5.67
N VAL A 89 -2.37 -6.55 -6.54
CA VAL A 89 -1.43 -6.80 -7.64
C VAL A 89 -1.40 -5.64 -8.63
N GLY A 90 -2.57 -5.12 -9.02
CA GLY A 90 -2.72 -4.01 -9.96
C GLY A 90 -2.08 -2.71 -9.49
N LEU A 91 -2.12 -2.42 -8.18
CA LEU A 91 -1.49 -1.23 -7.61
C LEU A 91 0.02 -1.15 -7.89
N PHE A 92 0.70 -2.31 -7.94
CA PHE A 92 2.14 -2.41 -8.20
C PHE A 92 2.47 -2.78 -9.65
N SER A 93 1.46 -2.91 -10.53
CA SER A 93 1.66 -3.21 -11.94
C SER A 93 1.90 -1.93 -12.76
N PRO A 94 2.97 -1.86 -13.59
CA PRO A 94 3.23 -0.71 -14.44
C PRO A 94 2.16 -0.52 -15.53
N ASP A 95 1.44 -1.60 -15.88
CA ASP A 95 0.43 -1.60 -16.94
C ASP A 95 -0.95 -1.14 -16.45
N GLN A 96 -1.10 -0.84 -15.14
CA GLN A 96 -2.37 -0.38 -14.58
C GLN A 96 -2.68 1.05 -15.08
N PRO A 97 -3.78 1.24 -15.84
CA PRO A 97 -4.14 2.56 -16.34
C PRO A 97 -4.46 3.51 -15.18
N HIS A 98 -4.08 4.78 -15.34
CA HIS A 98 -4.29 5.84 -14.34
C HIS A 98 -3.68 5.54 -12.96
N ASN A 99 -2.61 4.74 -12.89
CA ASN A 99 -1.89 4.52 -11.65
C ASN A 99 -1.13 5.79 -11.22
N HIS A 100 -1.72 6.53 -10.28
CA HIS A 100 -1.13 7.74 -9.70
C HIS A 100 -0.12 7.45 -8.58
N PHE A 101 -0.06 6.21 -8.09
CA PHE A 101 0.81 5.79 -7.00
C PHE A 101 2.25 5.55 -7.47
N LEU A 102 2.43 4.72 -8.51
CA LEU A 102 3.76 4.31 -8.98
C LEU A 102 4.72 5.46 -9.34
N PRO A 103 4.31 6.52 -10.06
CA PRO A 103 5.22 7.60 -10.45
C PRO A 103 5.88 8.31 -9.25
N ARG A 104 5.21 8.36 -8.10
CA ARG A 104 5.76 8.97 -6.88
C ARG A 104 6.40 7.94 -5.96
N TYR A 105 5.89 6.72 -5.96
CA TYR A 105 6.43 5.61 -5.18
C TYR A 105 7.82 5.16 -5.67
N LEU A 106 8.02 4.99 -6.98
CA LEU A 106 9.25 4.42 -7.52
C LEU A 106 10.53 5.22 -7.16
N PRO A 107 10.55 6.57 -7.22
CA PRO A 107 11.69 7.34 -6.73
C PRO A 107 12.03 7.10 -5.26
N LEU A 108 11.04 6.81 -4.40
CA LEU A 108 11.26 6.58 -2.97
C LEU A 108 12.07 5.30 -2.70
N LEU A 109 12.02 4.33 -3.60
CA LEU A 109 12.82 3.10 -3.50
C LEU A 109 14.33 3.38 -3.50
N GLN A 110 14.76 4.49 -4.10
CA GLN A 110 16.16 4.92 -4.09
C GLN A 110 16.44 5.92 -2.97
N ALA A 111 15.43 6.68 -2.54
CA ALA A 111 15.57 7.73 -1.54
C ALA A 111 15.58 7.22 -0.11
N ASP A 112 14.93 6.08 0.17
CA ASP A 112 14.75 5.56 1.52
C ASP A 112 15.00 4.04 1.61
N PRO A 113 16.05 3.59 2.34
CA PRO A 113 16.34 2.18 2.51
C PRO A 113 15.23 1.38 3.20
N ALA A 114 14.44 1.99 4.09
CA ALA A 114 13.34 1.32 4.77
C ALA A 114 12.20 1.01 3.77
N ILE A 115 11.89 1.96 2.89
CA ILE A 115 10.89 1.75 1.83
C ILE A 115 11.36 0.65 0.87
N LEU A 116 12.64 0.65 0.46
CA LEU A 116 13.20 -0.41 -0.38
C LEU A 116 13.11 -1.79 0.28
N HIS A 117 13.39 -1.88 1.58
CA HIS A 117 13.28 -3.12 2.33
C HIS A 117 11.85 -3.68 2.29
N TYR A 118 10.85 -2.88 2.67
CA TYR A 118 9.45 -3.32 2.68
C TYR A 118 8.89 -3.54 1.27
N HIS A 119 9.38 -2.81 0.26
CA HIS A 119 9.09 -3.12 -1.13
C HIS A 119 9.55 -4.53 -1.50
N GLY A 120 10.73 -4.95 -1.04
CA GLY A 120 11.25 -6.30 -1.25
C GLY A 120 10.33 -7.38 -0.67
N GLU A 121 9.78 -7.15 0.53
CA GLU A 121 8.83 -8.04 1.17
C GLU A 121 7.52 -8.16 0.38
N VAL A 122 6.93 -7.03 0.00
CA VAL A 122 5.71 -6.98 -0.83
C VAL A 122 5.96 -7.66 -2.18
N SER A 123 7.06 -7.32 -2.86
CA SER A 123 7.40 -7.86 -4.18
C SER A 123 7.59 -9.37 -4.20
N ARG A 124 8.13 -9.93 -3.11
CA ARG A 124 8.25 -11.39 -2.95
C ARG A 124 6.88 -12.07 -2.94
N LEU A 125 5.91 -11.50 -2.22
CA LEU A 125 4.55 -12.04 -2.14
C LEU A 125 3.78 -11.85 -3.45
N LEU A 126 3.95 -10.70 -4.11
CA LEU A 126 3.35 -10.42 -5.42
C LEU A 126 3.79 -11.47 -6.47
N ARG A 127 5.07 -11.83 -6.51
CA ARG A 127 5.57 -12.89 -7.39
C ARG A 127 5.00 -14.27 -7.04
N GLY A 128 4.87 -14.56 -5.74
CA GLY A 128 4.27 -15.80 -5.26
C GLY A 128 2.80 -15.96 -5.67
N GLY A 129 2.03 -14.87 -5.65
CA GLY A 129 0.61 -14.86 -6.04
C GLY A 129 0.35 -14.95 -7.55
N GLN A 130 1.33 -14.58 -8.39
CA GLN A 130 1.20 -14.61 -9.85
C GLN A 130 1.50 -15.97 -10.49
N THR A 131 2.07 -16.93 -9.74
CA THR A 131 2.65 -18.18 -10.30
C THR A 131 1.73 -19.40 -10.20
N THR A 132 0.40 -19.27 -10.19
CA THR A 132 -0.51 -20.46 -10.23
C THR A 132 -1.84 -20.19 -10.93
#